data_AF-A0A955ART9-F1
#
_entry.id   AF-A0A955ART9-F1
#
_cell.length_a   1.000
_cell.length_b   1.000
_cell.length_c   1.000
_cell.angle_alpha   90.00
_cell.angle_beta   90.00
_cell.angle_gamma   90.00
#
_symmetry.space_group_name_H-M   'P 1'
#
loop_
_entity.id
_entity.type
_entity.pdbx_description
1 polymer ?
#
loop_
_entity_poly.entity_id
_entity_poly.type
_entity_poly.pdbx_seq_one_letter_code
_entity_poly.pdbx_strand_id
1 'polypeptide(L)'
;DGKKLTDFCDLVLDTGAPVGDAMVRLPNLETPVAPGSTIGGCLLVNCLKAEIAERLTNAGQPPKVLSAGSVVGKDKAIELFESAYDEHSRRMAKLFENVGLRS
;
A
#
# COMPACT_ATOMS: atom_id res chain seq x y z
N ASP A 1 -19.11 -2.81 -20.35
CA ASP A 1 -18.43 -3.71 -21.31
C ASP A 1 -18.13 -5.11 -20.74
N GLY A 2 -18.42 -5.39 -19.46
CA GLY A 2 -18.25 -6.73 -18.87
C GLY A 2 -16.83 -7.05 -18.38
N LYS A 3 -15.92 -6.06 -18.46
CA LYS A 3 -14.53 -6.20 -18.01
C LYS A 3 -14.41 -6.09 -16.49
N LYS A 4 -13.40 -6.75 -15.93
CA LYS A 4 -13.00 -6.72 -14.52
C LYS A 4 -11.71 -5.90 -14.36
N LEU A 5 -11.39 -5.49 -13.14
CA LEU A 5 -10.16 -4.73 -12.83
C LEU A 5 -8.90 -5.42 -13.37
N THR A 6 -8.82 -6.75 -13.24
CA THR A 6 -7.71 -7.57 -13.72
C THR A 6 -7.47 -7.47 -15.23
N ASP A 7 -8.49 -7.14 -16.01
CA ASP A 7 -8.38 -6.98 -17.47
C ASP A 7 -7.65 -5.68 -17.86
N PHE A 8 -7.38 -4.80 -16.89
CA PHE A 8 -6.68 -3.53 -17.07
C PHE A 8 -5.34 -3.47 -16.33
N CYS A 9 -4.85 -4.60 -15.79
CA CYS A 9 -3.61 -4.66 -15.02
C CYS A 9 -2.55 -5.52 -15.73
N ASP A 10 -1.31 -5.03 -15.82
CA ASP A 10 -0.18 -5.83 -16.30
C ASP A 10 0.19 -6.95 -15.32
N LEU A 11 0.02 -6.68 -14.02
CA LEU A 11 0.31 -7.59 -12.91
C LEU A 11 -0.83 -7.57 -11.91
N VAL A 12 -1.13 -8.73 -11.35
CA VAL A 12 -2.17 -8.91 -10.33
C VAL A 12 -1.53 -9.47 -9.06
N LEU A 13 -1.81 -8.82 -7.93
CA LEU A 13 -1.45 -9.32 -6.61
C LEU A 13 -2.70 -9.96 -5.98
N ASP A 14 -2.67 -11.29 -5.83
CA ASP A 14 -3.78 -12.04 -5.26
C ASP A 14 -3.66 -12.12 -3.73
N THR A 15 -4.68 -11.62 -3.01
CA THR A 15 -4.73 -11.70 -1.55
C THR A 15 -4.93 -13.13 -1.04
N GLY A 16 -5.35 -14.04 -1.93
CA GLY A 16 -5.69 -15.44 -1.60
C GLY A 16 -7.01 -15.58 -0.86
N ALA A 17 -7.79 -14.51 -0.71
CA ALA A 17 -9.09 -14.55 -0.06
C ALA A 17 -10.08 -15.39 -0.88
N PRO A 18 -10.84 -16.32 -0.25
CA PRO A 18 -11.83 -17.11 -0.97
C PRO A 18 -13.00 -16.23 -1.45
N VAL A 19 -13.81 -16.77 -2.36
CA VAL A 19 -15.08 -16.13 -2.75
C VAL A 19 -15.93 -15.87 -1.52
N GLY A 20 -16.42 -14.62 -1.39
CA GLY A 20 -17.19 -14.17 -0.22
C GLY A 20 -16.33 -13.64 0.94
N ASP A 21 -15.00 -13.74 0.86
CA ASP A 21 -14.04 -13.21 1.82
C ASP A 21 -14.37 -13.58 3.28
N ALA A 22 -14.48 -14.88 3.53
CA ALA A 22 -14.72 -15.42 4.87
C ALA A 22 -14.03 -16.79 4.99
N MET A 23 -13.14 -16.93 5.96
CA MET A 23 -12.17 -18.04 6.01
C MET A 23 -12.44 -19.06 7.11
N VAL A 24 -13.10 -18.67 8.20
CA VAL A 24 -13.23 -19.50 9.40
C VAL A 24 -14.64 -20.03 9.54
N ARG A 25 -14.78 -21.36 9.62
CA ARG A 25 -16.06 -22.04 9.90
C ARG A 25 -16.15 -22.39 11.38
N LEU A 26 -17.30 -22.12 11.99
CA LEU A 26 -17.57 -22.42 13.40
C LEU A 26 -18.75 -23.41 13.49
N PRO A 27 -18.72 -24.37 14.44
CA PRO A 27 -19.87 -25.23 14.70
C PRO A 27 -21.11 -24.39 15.03
N ASN A 28 -22.27 -24.80 14.50
CA ASN A 28 -23.57 -24.14 14.68
C ASN A 28 -23.69 -22.71 14.12
N LEU A 29 -22.74 -22.25 13.30
CA LEU A 29 -22.85 -21.01 12.53
C LEU A 29 -23.02 -21.34 11.04
N GLU A 30 -24.08 -20.82 10.43
CA GLU A 30 -24.47 -21.14 9.05
C GLU A 30 -23.42 -20.72 8.02
N THR A 31 -22.80 -19.55 8.22
CA THR A 31 -21.87 -18.94 7.28
C THR A 31 -20.47 -18.75 7.88
N PRO A 32 -19.40 -18.82 7.06
CA PRO A 32 -18.05 -18.55 7.54
C PRO A 32 -17.87 -17.08 7.96
N VAL A 33 -16.90 -16.84 8.82
CA VAL A 33 -16.52 -15.51 9.33
C VAL A 33 -15.02 -15.26 9.10
N ALA A 34 -14.52 -14.13 9.61
CA ALA A 34 -13.11 -13.71 9.52
C ALA A 34 -12.65 -13.49 8.06
N PRO A 35 -12.85 -12.28 7.51
CA PRO A 35 -12.34 -11.93 6.19
C PRO A 35 -10.82 -11.94 6.14
N GLY A 36 -10.28 -12.51 5.06
CA GLY A 36 -8.85 -12.62 4.80
C GLY A 36 -8.30 -11.48 3.96
N SER A 37 -9.12 -10.87 3.10
CA SER A 37 -8.66 -9.95 2.07
C SER A 37 -7.94 -8.72 2.64
N THR A 38 -8.39 -8.18 3.77
CA THR A 38 -7.74 -7.03 4.43
C THR A 38 -6.35 -7.39 4.93
N ILE A 39 -6.20 -8.52 5.62
CA ILE A 39 -4.91 -8.94 6.18
C ILE A 39 -3.96 -9.33 5.03
N GLY A 40 -4.45 -10.10 4.05
CA GLY A 40 -3.70 -10.47 2.85
C GLY A 40 -3.26 -9.25 2.04
N GLY A 41 -4.14 -8.28 1.83
CA GLY A 41 -3.82 -7.02 1.16
C GLY A 41 -2.79 -6.19 1.92
N CYS A 42 -2.96 -6.03 3.23
CA CYS A 42 -1.98 -5.36 4.10
C CYS A 42 -0.61 -6.03 4.05
N LEU A 43 -0.57 -7.36 4.05
CA LEU A 43 0.67 -8.14 3.93
C LEU A 43 1.35 -7.84 2.59
N LEU A 44 0.64 -8.03 1.47
CA LEU A 44 1.17 -7.82 0.13
C LEU A 44 1.71 -6.40 -0.07
N VAL A 45 0.95 -5.38 0.33
CA VAL A 45 1.36 -3.97 0.21
C VAL A 45 2.61 -3.69 1.04
N ASN A 46 2.70 -4.20 2.26
CA ASN A 46 3.87 -3.98 3.10
C ASN A 46 5.11 -4.75 2.60
N CYS A 47 4.95 -5.96 2.07
CA CYS A 47 6.03 -6.69 1.39
C CYS A 47 6.54 -5.89 0.18
N LEU A 48 5.64 -5.35 -0.64
CA LEU A 48 6.01 -4.53 -1.78
C LEU A 48 6.77 -3.26 -1.34
N LYS A 49 6.32 -2.60 -0.27
CA LYS A 49 7.01 -1.42 0.29
C LYS A 49 8.42 -1.75 0.74
N ALA A 50 8.62 -2.89 1.40
CA ALA A 50 9.94 -3.33 1.85
C ALA A 50 10.86 -3.63 0.65
N GLU A 51 10.38 -4.41 -0.32
CA GLU A 51 11.12 -4.77 -1.54
C GLU A 51 11.52 -3.52 -2.34
N ILE A 52 10.60 -2.58 -2.52
CA ILE A 52 10.88 -1.32 -3.22
C ILE A 52 11.94 -0.50 -2.45
N ALA A 53 11.82 -0.42 -1.12
CA ALA A 53 12.78 0.31 -0.31
C ALA A 53 14.18 -0.29 -0.40
N GLU A 54 14.30 -1.61 -0.38
CA GLU A 54 15.58 -2.31 -0.57
C GLU A 54 16.17 -2.00 -1.94
N ARG A 55 15.41 -2.19 -3.03
CA ARG A 55 15.88 -1.94 -4.40
C ARG A 55 16.34 -0.51 -4.61
N LEU A 56 15.55 0.47 -4.14
CA LEU A 56 15.88 1.89 -4.25
C LEU A 56 17.12 2.24 -3.43
N THR A 57 17.26 1.66 -2.23
CA THR A 57 18.45 1.86 -1.39
C THR A 57 19.70 1.28 -2.06
N ASN A 58 19.61 0.07 -2.60
CA ASN A 58 20.71 -0.58 -3.35
C ASN A 58 21.09 0.18 -4.62
N ALA A 59 20.15 0.93 -5.21
CA ALA A 59 20.39 1.83 -6.33
C ALA A 59 20.95 3.21 -5.91
N GLY A 60 21.26 3.43 -4.63
CA GLY A 60 21.78 4.70 -4.10
C GLY A 60 20.73 5.81 -3.98
N GLN A 61 19.45 5.48 -4.06
CA GLN A 61 18.33 6.42 -3.99
C GLN A 61 17.30 6.00 -2.92
N PRO A 62 17.69 5.90 -1.63
CA PRO A 62 16.79 5.42 -0.59
C PRO A 62 15.52 6.28 -0.50
N PRO A 63 14.32 5.67 -0.37
CA PRO A 63 13.08 6.42 -0.23
C PRO A 63 13.01 7.12 1.13
N LYS A 64 12.18 8.17 1.23
CA LYS A 64 11.81 8.76 2.51
C LYS A 64 10.87 7.81 3.26
N VAL A 65 11.15 7.58 4.53
CA VAL A 65 10.39 6.65 5.39
C VAL A 65 9.92 7.36 6.66
N LEU A 66 8.74 6.97 7.13
CA LEU A 66 8.21 7.39 8.42
C LEU A 66 8.79 6.48 9.51
N SER A 67 9.26 7.07 10.61
CA SER A 67 9.76 6.30 11.76
C SER A 67 9.11 6.83 13.03
N ALA A 68 8.70 5.92 13.91
CA ALA A 68 8.06 6.28 15.15
C ALA A 68 9.05 6.97 16.10
N GLY A 69 8.56 7.97 16.86
CA GLY A 69 9.39 8.68 17.85
C GLY A 69 9.93 7.78 18.95
N SER A 70 9.32 6.63 19.21
CA SER A 70 9.85 5.60 20.13
C SER A 70 11.14 4.94 19.62
N VAL A 71 11.42 5.00 18.32
CA VAL A 71 12.59 4.38 17.69
C VAL A 71 13.70 5.41 17.46
N VAL A 72 13.35 6.59 16.95
CA VAL A 72 14.33 7.60 16.50
C VAL A 72 14.35 8.87 17.37
N GLY A 73 13.51 8.93 18.40
CA GLY A 73 13.26 10.15 19.16
C GLY A 73 12.23 11.06 18.48
N LYS A 74 11.57 11.91 19.28
CA LYS A 74 10.48 12.78 18.80
C LYS A 74 10.92 13.72 17.68
N ASP A 75 12.04 14.41 17.87
CA ASP A 75 12.49 15.44 16.93
C ASP A 75 12.86 14.84 15.57
N LYS A 76 13.57 13.70 15.57
CA LYS A 76 13.91 13.00 14.33
C LYS A 76 12.69 12.43 13.62
N ALA A 77 11.70 11.94 14.38
CA ALA A 77 10.46 11.45 13.79
C ALA A 77 9.67 12.57 13.10
N ILE A 78 9.65 13.79 13.67
CA ILE A 78 9.04 14.97 13.04
C ILE A 78 9.78 15.32 11.73
N GLU A 79 11.11 15.41 11.77
CA GLU A 79 11.92 15.71 10.58
C GLU A 79 11.68 14.69 9.44
N LEU A 80 11.66 13.40 9.77
CA LEU A 80 11.39 12.34 8.81
C LEU A 80 9.97 12.40 8.24
N PHE A 81 8.99 12.74 9.07
CA PHE A 81 7.61 12.90 8.66
C PHE A 81 7.45 14.06 7.67
N GLU A 82 7.94 15.25 8.02
CA GLU A 82 7.88 16.43 7.16
C GLU A 82 8.60 16.17 5.84
N SER A 83 9.82 15.62 5.87
CA SER A 83 10.59 15.32 4.67
C SER A 83 9.88 14.32 3.74
N ALA A 84 9.17 13.33 4.30
CA ALA A 84 8.40 12.38 3.50
C ALA A 84 7.16 13.01 2.87
N TYR A 85 6.47 13.89 3.60
CA TYR A 85 5.27 14.59 3.11
C TYR A 85 5.60 15.67 2.08
N ASP A 86 6.74 16.37 2.21
CA ASP A 86 7.24 17.30 1.20
C ASP A 86 7.52 16.59 -0.12
N GLU A 87 8.21 15.44 -0.05
CA GLU A 87 8.51 14.63 -1.24
C GLU A 87 7.24 14.05 -1.86
N HIS A 88 6.28 13.61 -1.05
CA HIS A 88 4.97 13.17 -1.53
C HIS A 88 4.23 14.29 -2.26
N SER A 89 4.16 15.49 -1.65
CA SER A 89 3.49 16.66 -2.22
C SER A 89 4.12 17.07 -3.55
N ARG A 90 5.46 17.11 -3.61
CA ARG A 90 6.21 17.39 -4.84
C ARG A 90 5.89 16.40 -5.97
N ARG A 91 5.78 15.10 -5.66
CA ARG A 91 5.43 14.07 -6.65
C ARG A 91 3.97 14.17 -7.09
N MET A 92 3.05 14.43 -6.17
CA MET A 92 1.62 14.59 -6.46
C MET A 92 1.34 15.82 -7.32
N ALA A 93 2.02 16.94 -7.07
CA ALA A 93 1.86 18.14 -7.89
C ALA A 93 2.07 17.86 -9.38
N LYS A 94 3.09 17.06 -9.72
CA LYS A 94 3.36 16.65 -11.12
C LYS A 94 2.26 15.76 -11.71
N LEU A 95 1.66 14.87 -10.90
CA LEU A 95 0.58 14.00 -11.36
C LEU A 95 -0.67 14.81 -11.73
N PHE A 96 -0.94 15.88 -11.00
CA PHE A 96 -2.15 16.71 -11.18
C PHE A 96 -1.94 17.94 -12.06
N GLU A 97 -0.72 18.19 -12.54
CA GLU A 97 -0.35 19.40 -13.31
C GLU A 97 -1.26 19.67 -14.53
N ASN A 98 -1.76 18.61 -15.17
CA ASN A 98 -2.56 18.70 -16.39
C ASN A 98 -4.05 18.37 -16.21
N VAL A 99 -4.51 18.14 -14.98
CA VAL A 99 -5.91 17.80 -14.73
C VAL A 99 -6.80 19.01 -15.03
N GLY A 100 -7.79 18.81 -15.91
CA GLY A 100 -8.73 19.86 -16.33
C GLY A 100 -8.26 20.72 -17.52
N LEU A 101 -7.05 20.54 -18.04
CA LEU A 101 -6.54 21.29 -19.19
C LEU A 101 -6.94 20.69 -20.56
N ARG A 102 -7.60 19.53 -20.57
CA ARG A 102 -8.18 18.94 -21.78
C ARG A 102 -9.64 18.57 -21.52
N SER A 103 -10.52 19.52 -21.88
CA SER A 103 -11.94 19.31 -22.15
C SER A 103 -12.16 19.19 -23.64
#